data_AF-A0A7N2LVC5-F1
#
_entry.id   AF-A0A7N2LVC5-F1
#
_cell.length_a   1.000
_cell.length_b   1.000
_cell.length_c   1.000
_cell.angle_alpha   90.00
_cell.angle_beta   90.00
_cell.angle_gamma   90.00
#
_symmetry.space_group_name_H-M   'P 1'
#
loop_
_entity.id
_entity.type
_entity.pdbx_description
1 polymer ?
#
loop_
_entity_poly.entity_id
_entity_poly.type
_entity_poly.pdbx_seq_one_letter_code
_entity_poly.pdbx_strand_id
1 'polypeptide(L)' 'MDLNDLNKVWEIKPLKKIGEDEPRLMLERVAKQVQPIMRKRKWKVNILSEFCLCSEAIAPCRDLELRF' A
#
# COMPACT_ATOMS: atom_id res chain seq x y z
N MET A 1 -17.11 16.18 -13.67
CA MET A 1 -16.17 15.21 -13.04
C MET A 1 -16.99 14.05 -12.53
N ASP A 2 -16.65 12.81 -12.90
CA ASP A 2 -17.37 11.62 -12.44
C ASP A 2 -17.13 11.43 -10.92
N LEU A 3 -18.19 11.25 -10.13
CA LEU A 3 -18.08 10.96 -8.70
C LEU A 3 -17.32 9.65 -8.43
N ASN A 4 -17.32 8.71 -9.39
CA ASN A 4 -16.52 7.49 -9.33
C ASN A 4 -15.01 7.75 -9.41
N ASP A 5 -14.58 8.87 -10.01
CA ASP A 5 -13.15 9.22 -10.09
C ASP A 5 -12.59 9.70 -8.74
N LEU A 6 -13.45 10.02 -7.78
CA LEU A 6 -13.05 10.51 -6.45
C LEU A 6 -12.69 9.38 -5.48
N ASN A 7 -13.25 8.18 -5.68
CA ASN A 7 -13.16 7.05 -4.76
C ASN A 7 -11.99 6.13 -5.11
N LYS A 8 -10.78 6.69 -5.18
CA LYS A 8 -9.55 5.99 -5.53
C LYS A 8 -8.41 6.30 -4.56
N VAL A 9 -7.36 5.49 -4.64
CA VAL A 9 -6.05 5.82 -4.04
C VAL A 9 -5.43 6.93 -4.87
N TRP A 10 -5.04 8.02 -4.22
CA TRP A 10 -4.50 9.20 -4.90
C TRP A 10 -2.98 9.18 -4.99
N GLU A 11 -2.31 8.77 -3.92
CA GLU A 11 -0.85 8.68 -3.85
C GLU A 11 -0.43 7.29 -3.39
N ILE A 12 0.57 6.71 -4.06
CA ILE A 12 1.24 5.48 -3.65
C ILE A 12 2.68 5.84 -3.30
N LYS A 13 3.07 5.58 -2.06
CA LYS A 13 4.36 6.00 -1.51
C LYS A 13 5.11 4.81 -0.89
N PRO A 14 6.01 4.15 -1.64
CA PRO A 14 6.88 3.12 -1.07
C PRO A 14 7.87 3.73 -0.06
N LEU A 15 8.43 2.91 0.83
CA LEU A 15 9.53 3.35 1.69
C LEU A 15 10.80 3.54 0.84
N LYS A 16 11.53 4.63 1.10
CA LYS A 16 12.77 4.93 0.37
C LYS A 16 13.93 4.05 0.81
N LYS A 17 13.96 2.81 0.33
CA LYS A 17 15.01 1.81 0.59
C LYS A 17 15.56 1.29 -0.73
N ILE A 18 16.78 0.74 -0.72
CA ILE A 18 17.34 0.07 -1.91
C ILE A 18 16.36 -1.03 -2.35
N GLY A 19 15.86 -0.96 -3.60
CA GLY A 19 14.85 -1.89 -4.14
C GLY A 19 13.40 -1.38 -4.18
N GLU A 20 13.15 -0.07 -4.28
CA GLU A 20 11.80 0.55 -4.25
C GLU A 20 10.80 0.04 -5.31
N ASP A 21 11.28 -0.56 -6.40
CA ASP A 21 10.43 -0.98 -7.52
C ASP A 21 9.46 -2.11 -7.15
N GLU A 22 9.90 -3.07 -6.34
CA GLU A 22 9.07 -4.21 -5.93
C GLU A 22 7.98 -3.80 -4.92
N PRO A 23 8.29 -3.05 -3.83
CA PRO A 23 7.27 -2.49 -2.93
C PRO A 23 6.26 -1.62 -3.67
N ARG A 24 6.71 -0.79 -4.62
CA ARG A 24 5.81 0.05 -5.41
C ARG A 24 4.84 -0.79 -6.23
N LEU A 25 5.34 -1.80 -6.93
CA LEU A 25 4.51 -2.71 -7.73
C LEU A 25 3.46 -3.43 -6.86
N MET A 26 3.84 -3.84 -5.64
CA MET A 26 2.93 -4.45 -4.69
C MET A 26 1.82 -3.48 -4.26
N LEU A 27 2.16 -2.25 -3.88
CA LEU A 27 1.17 -1.23 -3.50
C LEU A 27 0.23 -0.90 -4.67
N GLU A 28 0.73 -0.85 -5.91
CA GLU A 28 -0.10 -0.66 -7.10
C GLU A 28 -1.08 -1.81 -7.35
N ARG A 29 -0.64 -3.06 -7.14
CA ARG A 29 -1.52 -4.24 -7.22
C ARG A 29 -2.61 -4.20 -6.16
N VAL A 30 -2.26 -3.87 -4.91
CA VAL A 30 -3.22 -3.73 -3.81
C VAL A 30 -4.23 -2.63 -4.15
N ALA A 31 -3.76 -1.46 -4.58
CA ALA A 31 -4.63 -0.35 -4.96
C ALA A 31 -5.65 -0.78 -6.02
N LYS A 32 -5.23 -1.51 -7.07
CA LYS A 32 -6.12 -2.05 -8.11
C LYS A 32 -7.14 -3.03 -7.55
N GLN A 33 -6.73 -3.94 -6.67
CA GLN A 33 -7.60 -4.95 -6.09
C GLN A 33 -8.71 -4.36 -5.22
N VAL A 34 -8.42 -3.28 -4.48
CA VAL A 34 -9.40 -2.65 -3.57
C VAL A 34 -10.29 -1.59 -4.25
N GLN A 35 -10.01 -1.19 -5.49
CA GLN A 35 -10.83 -0.22 -6.23
C GLN A 35 -12.34 -0.53 -6.22
N PRO A 36 -12.81 -1.77 -6.45
CA PRO A 36 -14.24 -2.06 -6.48
C PRO A 36 -14.94 -1.82 -5.13
N ILE A 37 -14.29 -2.20 -4.02
CA ILE A 37 -14.86 -1.97 -2.69
C ILE A 37 -14.80 -0.49 -2.31
N MET A 38 -13.74 0.22 -2.69
CA MET A 38 -13.63 1.67 -2.47
C MET A 38 -14.75 2.43 -3.19
N ARG A 39 -15.02 2.10 -4.45
CA ARG A 39 -16.13 2.69 -5.22
C ARG A 39 -17.49 2.37 -4.58
N LYS A 40 -17.72 1.10 -4.21
CA LYS A 40 -18.98 0.66 -3.59
C LYS A 40 -19.24 1.34 -2.24
N ARG A 41 -18.20 1.56 -1.44
CA ARG A 41 -18.28 2.15 -0.09
C ARG A 41 -18.01 3.66 -0.05
N LYS A 42 -17.74 4.28 -1.21
CA LYS A 42 -17.37 5.70 -1.33
C LYS A 42 -16.16 6.07 -0.46
N TRP A 43 -15.17 5.17 -0.41
CA TRP A 43 -13.94 5.40 0.34
C TRP A 43 -12.94 6.21 -0.48
N LYS A 44 -12.30 7.17 0.18
CA LYS A 44 -11.21 7.96 -0.35
C LYS A 44 -9.94 7.67 0.44
N VAL A 45 -8.90 7.23 -0.25
CA VAL A 45 -7.59 6.99 0.36
C VAL A 45 -6.62 8.00 -0.23
N ASN A 46 -6.15 8.94 0.59
CA ASN A 46 -5.23 9.97 0.13
C ASN A 46 -3.85 9.38 -0.16
N ILE A 47 -3.32 8.55 0.76
CA ILE A 47 -1.99 7.96 0.66
C ILE A 47 -2.07 6.47 0.99
N LEU A 48 -1.47 5.64 0.13
CA LEU A 48 -1.18 4.24 0.40
C LEU A 48 0.34 4.08 0.46
N SER A 49 0.87 3.75 1.63
CA SER A 49 2.30 3.62 1.85
C SER A 49 2.67 2.32 2.54
N GLU A 50 3.88 1.84 2.25
CA GLU A 50 4.50 0.79 3.04
C GLU A 50 4.80 1.31 4.45
N PHE A 51 4.62 0.46 5.46
CA PHE A 51 4.94 0.77 6.85
C PHE A 51 5.77 -0.37 7.44
N CYS A 52 6.94 -0.04 7.98
CA CYS A 52 7.87 -1.00 8.59
C CYS A 52 7.94 -0.75 10.09
N LEU A 53 7.60 -1.75 10.90
CA LEU A 53 7.53 -1.68 12.36
C LEU A 53 8.87 -1.91 13.09
N CYS A 54 10.01 -1.77 12.41
CA CYS A 54 11.33 -2.01 13.02
C CYS A 54 11.75 -0.83 13.91
N SER A 55 11.08 -0.73 15.05
CA SER A 55 11.57 -0.07 16.26
C SER A 55 12.15 -1.14 17.18
N GLU A 56 13.21 -0.81 17.92
CA GLU A 56 13.87 -1.72 18.87
C GLU A 56 12.91 -2.31 19.93
N ALA A 57 11.69 -1.77 20.06
CA ALA A 57 10.66 -2.26 20.97
C ALA A 57 9.88 -3.50 20.48
N ILE A 58 9.91 -3.83 19.18
CA ILE A 58 9.05 -4.89 18.61
C ILE A 58 9.84 -5.72 17.57
N ALA A 59 10.85 -6.46 18.05
CA ALA A 59 11.60 -7.53 17.37
C ALA A 59 12.45 -7.15 16.12
N PRO A 60 13.55 -7.88 15.85
CA PRO A 60 14.42 -7.57 14.73
C PRO A 60 13.78 -8.01 13.41
N CYS A 61 13.79 -7.11 12.42
CA CYS A 61 13.69 -7.43 11.00
C CYS A 61 14.77 -8.46 10.64
N ARG A 62 14.50 -9.76 10.80
CA ARG A 62 15.26 -10.84 10.17
C ARG A 62 14.28 -11.84 9.60
N ASP A 63 14.40 -12.03 8.30
CA ASP A 63 13.87 -13.17 7.56
C ASP A 63 12.36 -13.38 7.68
N LEU A 64 11.60 -12.57 6.92
CA LEU A 64 10.39 -13.08 6.30
C LEU A 64 10.80 -14.11 5.23
N GLU A 65 11.32 -15.27 5.66
CA GLU A 65 11.14 -16.50 4.91
C GLU A 65 9.63 -16.74 4.88
N LEU A 66 9.01 -16.28 3.80
CA LEU A 66 7.65 -16.61 3.41
C LEU A 66 7.55 -18.13 3.27
N ARG A 67 7.16 -18.82 4.35
CA ARG A 67 6.45 -20.08 4.23
C ARG A 67 5.02 -19.76 3.79
N PHE A 68 4.76 -19.95 2.51
CA PHE A 68 3.46 -20.44 2.04
C PHE A 68 3.55 -21.95 1.91
#